data_AF-A0A3D1P600-F1
#
_entry.id   AF-A0A3D1P600-F1
#
_cell.length_a   1.000
_cell.length_b   1.000
_cell.length_c   1.000
_cell.angle_alpha   90.00
_cell.angle_beta   90.00
_cell.angle_gamma   90.00
#
_symmetry.space_group_name_H-M   'P 1'
#
loop_
_entity.id
_entity.type
_entity.pdbx_description
1 polymer ?
#
loop_
_entity_poly.entity_id
_entity_poly.type
_entity_poly.pdbx_seq_one_letter_code
_entity_poly.pdbx_strand_id
1 'polypeptide(L)' 'AARIVVRVTDGRSLLDAMTRSFAEADRNQRDLGAIALDATGAIAWGKTSEVILAAYHNGERIGDTLEIPSGTQVGCI' A
#
# COMPACT_ATOMS: atom_id res chain seq x y z
N ALA A 1 3.92 -5.32 -7.54
CA ALA A 1 2.55 -5.85 -7.71
C ALA A 1 2.43 -7.34 -7.35
N ALA A 2 2.98 -8.28 -8.14
CA ALA A 2 2.72 -9.73 -7.96
C ALA A 2 2.94 -10.28 -6.54
N ARG A 3 4.01 -9.88 -5.83
CA ARG A 3 4.26 -10.35 -4.45
C ARG A 3 3.20 -9.91 -3.43
N ILE A 4 2.55 -8.77 -3.63
CA ILE A 4 1.45 -8.32 -2.75
C ILE A 4 0.23 -9.20 -2.99
N VAL A 5 -0.12 -9.44 -4.26
CA VAL A 5 -1.24 -10.31 -4.66
C VAL A 5 -1.07 -11.72 -4.10
N VAL A 6 0.10 -12.34 -4.31
CA VAL A 6 0.40 -13.68 -3.79
C VAL A 6 0.19 -13.75 -2.28
N ARG A 7 0.67 -12.76 -1.51
CA ARG A 7 0.49 -12.74 -0.05
C ARG A 7 -0.97 -12.69 0.39
N VAL A 8 -1.79 -11.92 -0.32
CA VAL A 8 -3.24 -11.85 -0.04
C VAL A 8 -3.92 -13.16 -0.43
N THR A 9 -3.56 -13.72 -1.59
CA THR A 9 -4.04 -15.04 -2.03
C THR A 9 -3.68 -16.14 -1.04
N ASP A 10 -2.51 -16.05 -0.41
CA ASP A 10 -2.05 -16.97 0.65
C ASP A 10 -2.75 -16.72 2.01
N GLY A 11 -3.74 -15.84 2.07
CA GLY A 11 -4.60 -15.63 3.24
C GLY A 11 -4.19 -14.50 4.18
N ARG A 12 -3.23 -13.65 3.81
CA ARG A 12 -2.91 -12.44 4.60
C ARG A 12 -3.89 -11.31 4.30
N SER A 13 -4.10 -10.43 5.28
CA SER A 13 -4.79 -9.16 5.04
C SER A 13 -4.01 -8.30 4.03
N LEU A 14 -4.69 -7.41 3.32
CA LEU A 14 -4.03 -6.47 2.42
C LEU A 14 -3.01 -5.59 3.14
N LEU A 15 -3.32 -5.12 4.36
CA LEU A 15 -2.41 -4.32 5.18
C LEU A 15 -1.12 -5.08 5.52
N ASP A 16 -1.22 -6.35 5.92
CA ASP A 16 -0.05 -7.18 6.23
C ASP A 16 0.79 -7.46 4.98
N ALA A 17 0.13 -7.73 3.86
CA ALA A 17 0.78 -7.95 2.58
C ALA A 17 1.56 -6.71 2.11
N MET A 18 0.95 -5.52 2.24
CA MET A 18 1.58 -4.25 1.92
C MET A 18 2.75 -3.97 2.86
N THR A 19 2.53 -3.98 4.18
CA THR A 19 3.56 -3.73 5.21
C THR A 19 4.81 -4.58 4.97
N ARG A 20 4.63 -5.89 4.75
CA ARG A 20 5.75 -6.80 4.48
C ARG A 20 6.45 -6.50 3.15
N SER A 21 5.71 -6.09 2.12
CA SER A 21 6.28 -5.73 0.81
C SER A 21 7.15 -4.48 0.89
N PHE A 22 6.68 -3.46 1.60
CA PHE A 22 7.37 -2.18 1.74
C PHE A 22 8.56 -2.28 2.69
N ALA A 23 8.47 -3.04 3.78
CA ALA A 23 9.63 -3.32 4.64
C ALA A 23 10.77 -4.08 3.91
N GLU A 24 10.43 -4.90 2.91
CA GLU A 24 11.44 -5.55 2.07
C GLU A 24 11.99 -4.62 0.98
N ALA A 25 11.15 -3.74 0.41
CA ALA A 25 11.61 -2.74 -0.54
C ALA A 25 12.57 -1.74 0.11
N ASP A 26 12.23 -1.27 1.31
CA ASP A 26 13.02 -0.36 2.13
C ASP A 26 14.39 -0.97 2.47
N ARG A 27 14.42 -2.19 3.02
CA ARG A 27 15.68 -2.91 3.29
C ARG A 27 16.54 -3.11 2.04
N ASN A 28 15.92 -3.32 0.89
CA ASN A 28 16.61 -3.48 -0.37
C ASN A 28 16.91 -2.14 -1.07
N GLN A 29 16.64 -1.01 -0.42
CA GLN A 29 16.87 0.35 -0.94
C GLN A 29 16.22 0.56 -2.31
N ARG A 30 15.01 0.03 -2.48
CA ARG A 30 14.26 0.12 -3.73
C ARG A 30 13.26 1.24 -3.65
N ASP A 31 13.25 2.10 -4.66
CA ASP A 31 12.17 3.03 -4.89
C ASP A 31 10.92 2.26 -5.38
N LEU A 32 9.82 2.37 -4.63
CA LEU A 32 8.59 1.64 -4.85
C LEU A 32 7.39 2.46 -4.36
N GLY A 33 6.36 2.52 -5.18
CA GLY A 33 5.01 2.95 -4.80
C GLY A 33 3.99 1.89 -5.24
N ALA A 34 2.92 1.72 -4.48
CA ALA A 34 1.82 0.84 -4.86
C ALA A 34 0.50 1.32 -4.27
N ILE A 35 -0.55 1.16 -5.05
CA ILE A 35 -1.95 1.20 -4.63
C ILE A 35 -2.55 -0.19 -4.84
N ALA A 36 -3.43 -0.63 -3.94
CA ALA A 36 -3.99 -1.96 -3.97
C ALA A 36 -5.42 -1.98 -3.43
N LEU A 37 -6.19 -2.96 -3.90
CA LEU A 37 -7.55 -3.27 -3.48
C LEU A 37 -7.68 -4.78 -3.35
N ASP A 38 -8.34 -5.27 -2.30
CA ASP A 38 -8.63 -6.69 -2.16
C ASP A 38 -10.13 -7.02 -2.27
N ALA A 39 -10.45 -8.31 -2.24
CA ALA A 39 -11.82 -8.81 -2.41
C ALA A 39 -12.78 -8.42 -1.27
N THR A 40 -12.27 -7.94 -0.13
CA THR A 40 -13.09 -7.44 0.98
C THR A 40 -13.49 -5.98 0.78
N GLY A 41 -12.89 -5.30 -0.19
CA GLY A 41 -13.06 -3.87 -0.44
C GLY A 41 -12.02 -3.00 0.27
N ALA A 42 -11.01 -3.60 0.93
CA ALA A 42 -9.96 -2.84 1.57
C ALA A 42 -9.10 -2.11 0.53
N ILE A 43 -8.84 -0.82 0.74
CA ILE A 43 -8.02 0.01 -0.15
C ILE A 43 -6.73 0.37 0.57
N ALA A 44 -5.58 0.01 -0.01
CA ALA A 44 -4.28 0.27 0.56
C ALA A 44 -3.36 1.04 -0.38
N TRP A 45 -2.41 1.75 0.22
CA TRP A 45 -1.32 2.42 -0.47
C TRP A 45 -0.02 2.22 0.31
N GLY A 46 1.10 2.34 -0.39
CA GLY A 46 2.40 2.36 0.24
C GLY A 46 3.45 3.00 -0.64
N LYS A 47 4.47 3.56 -0.01
CA LYS A 47 5.66 4.11 -0.67
C LYS A 47 6.93 3.82 0.13
N THR A 48 8.02 3.56 -0.57
CA THR A 48 9.40 3.83 -0.11
C THR A 48 9.98 5.05 -0.82
N SER A 49 9.32 5.50 -1.91
CA SER A 49 9.61 6.73 -2.63
C SER A 49 9.41 7.96 -1.74
N GLU A 50 9.93 9.11 -2.19
CA GLU A 50 9.65 10.39 -1.54
C GLU A 50 8.14 10.70 -1.55
N VAL A 51 7.48 10.51 -2.70
CA VAL A 51 6.07 10.86 -2.92
C VAL A 51 5.33 9.72 -3.63
N ILE A 52 4.07 9.51 -3.22
CA ILE A 52 3.05 8.80 -4.00
C ILE A 52 1.80 9.68 -4.04
N LEU A 53 1.23 9.87 -5.24
CA LEU A 53 -0.01 10.62 -5.42
C LEU A 53 -1.11 9.65 -5.85
N ALA A 54 -2.11 9.51 -4.99
CA ALA A 54 -3.27 8.68 -5.21
C ALA A 54 -4.49 9.30 -4.51
N ALA A 55 -5.66 9.03 -5.07
CA ALA A 55 -6.95 9.32 -4.47
C ALA A 55 -7.78 8.04 -4.44
N TYR A 56 -8.68 7.92 -3.47
CA TYR A 56 -9.55 6.77 -3.30
C TYR A 56 -10.97 7.17 -2.89
N HIS A 57 -11.92 6.27 -3.14
CA HIS A 57 -13.31 6.41 -2.74
C HIS A 57 -13.83 5.03 -2.32
N ASN A 58 -14.24 4.85 -1.07
CA ASN A 58 -14.70 3.55 -0.55
C ASN A 58 -16.24 3.39 -0.52
N GLY A 59 -16.98 4.35 -1.06
CA GLY A 59 -18.44 4.38 -1.03
C GLY A 59 -19.00 5.40 -0.04
N GLU A 60 -18.25 5.66 1.03
CA GLU A 60 -18.64 6.59 2.10
C GLU A 60 -17.72 7.81 2.20
N ARG A 61 -16.43 7.61 1.91
CA ARG A 61 -15.37 8.60 2.10
C ARG A 61 -14.52 8.71 0.85
N ILE A 62 -14.12 9.95 0.57
CA ILE A 62 -13.07 10.30 -0.39
C ILE A 62 -11.84 10.68 0.42
N GLY A 63 -10.67 10.24 -0.04
CA GLY A 63 -9.40 10.63 0.54
C GLY A 63 -8.28 10.54 -0.49
N ASP A 64 -7.10 10.96 -0.08
CA ASP A 64 -5.92 11.00 -0.92
C ASP A 64 -4.63 10.78 -0.11
N THR A 65 -3.52 10.77 -0.81
CA THR A 65 -2.17 10.57 -0.27
C THR A 65 -1.32 11.84 -0.33
N LEU A 66 -1.93 13.03 -0.41
CA LEU A 66 -1.20 14.30 -0.49
C LEU A 66 -0.38 14.57 0.78
N GLU A 67 -0.91 14.19 1.94
CA GLU A 67 -0.29 14.42 3.25
C GLU A 67 0.29 13.13 3.84
N ILE A 68 1.21 12.47 3.12
CA ILE A 68 1.97 11.32 3.64
C ILE A 68 3.37 11.76 4.08
N PRO A 69 3.86 11.35 5.27
CA PRO A 69 5.21 11.64 5.73
C PRO A 69 6.32 11.09 4.81
N SER A 70 7.54 11.60 5.00
CA SER A 70 8.73 11.08 4.32
C SER A 70 9.07 9.64 4.76
N GLY A 71 9.91 8.98 3.96
CA GLY A 71 10.34 7.61 4.19
C GLY A 71 9.27 6.56 3.87
N THR A 72 9.46 5.35 4.39
CA THR A 72 8.58 4.22 4.11
C THR A 72 7.27 4.33 4.86
N GLN A 73 6.16 4.39 4.12
CA GLN A 73 4.80 4.56 4.65
C GLN A 73 3.86 3.55 4.02
N VAL A 74 2.91 3.03 4.81
CA VAL A 74 1.85 2.13 4.36
C VAL A 74 0.55 2.52 5.07
N GLY A 75 -0.54 2.61 4.31
CA GLY A 75 -1.88 2.86 4.83
C GLY A 75 -2.90 1.92 4.20
N CYS A 76 -4.00 1.67 4.93
CA CYS A 76 -5.12 0.86 4.48
C CYS A 76 -6.40 1.36 5.15
N ILE A 77 -7.51 1.31 4.41
CA ILE A 77 -8.87 1.57 4.91
C ILE A 77 -9.83 0.46 4.50
#